data_AF-A0AAF3EZP5-F1
#
_entry.id   AF-A0AAF3EZP5-F1
#
_cell.length_a   1.000
_cell.length_b   1.000
_cell.length_c   1.000
_cell.angle_alpha   90.00
_cell.angle_beta   90.00
_cell.angle_gamma   90.00
#
_symmetry.space_group_name_H-M   'P 1'
#
loop_
_entity.id
_entity.type
_entity.pdbx_description
1 polymer ?
#
loop_
_entity_poly.entity_id
_entity_poly.type
_entity_poly.pdbx_seq_one_letter_code
_entity_poly.pdbx_strand_id
1 'polypeptide(L)'
;MSSTSSICSSTDPDISVENRMPANLRKDVERFSVFLSRLRTAIDFNQPNNEGDSQYLCVHSALEMVSESIRDLFKHSQFKTNQIIVPSLQLVQGIKDLKFDHPNVSIDCVRILSIVDQLETAVLSTLL
;
A
#
# COMPACT_ATOMS: atom_id res chain seq x y z
N MET A 1 62.55 -11.30 26.20
CA MET A 1 62.22 -10.14 27.04
C MET A 1 61.14 -9.37 26.27
N SER A 2 59.86 -9.65 26.51
CA SER A 2 58.92 -8.91 27.40
C SER A 2 58.84 -7.42 27.02
N SER A 3 57.71 -6.79 26.64
CA SER A 3 56.36 -6.92 27.21
C SER A 3 55.23 -6.47 26.26
N THR A 4 54.06 -7.09 26.49
CA THR A 4 52.65 -6.67 26.35
C THR A 4 52.30 -5.22 25.97
N SER A 5 51.29 -5.04 25.11
CA SER A 5 50.03 -4.38 25.52
C SER A 5 48.89 -4.60 24.52
N SER A 6 47.75 -4.95 25.10
CA SER A 6 46.42 -5.12 24.53
C SER A 6 45.70 -3.78 24.40
N ILE A 7 45.01 -3.56 23.29
CA ILE A 7 43.82 -2.69 23.29
C ILE A 7 42.69 -3.47 22.65
N CYS A 8 41.91 -4.11 23.52
CA CYS A 8 40.51 -4.41 23.28
C CYS A 8 39.81 -3.05 23.16
N SER A 9 39.56 -2.58 21.93
CA SER A 9 38.52 -1.58 21.72
C SER A 9 37.20 -2.32 21.68
N SER A 10 36.64 -2.48 22.87
CA SER A 10 35.21 -2.53 23.08
C SER A 10 34.59 -1.32 22.37
N THR A 11 34.08 -1.55 21.17
CA THR A 11 33.01 -0.71 20.65
C THR A 11 31.74 -1.47 21.00
N ASP A 12 30.98 -0.90 21.94
CA ASP A 12 29.64 -1.31 22.31
C ASP A 12 28.87 -1.85 21.10
N PRO A 13 28.21 -3.02 21.18
CA PRO A 13 27.03 -3.18 20.36
C PRO A 13 26.09 -2.09 20.85
N ASP A 14 25.95 -1.04 20.06
CA ASP A 14 24.92 -0.03 20.23
C ASP A 14 23.59 -0.80 20.06
N ILE A 15 23.08 -1.32 21.18
CA ILE A 15 21.76 -1.95 21.30
C ILE A 15 20.76 -0.80 21.25
N SER A 16 20.67 -0.18 20.08
CA SER A 16 19.67 0.83 19.71
C SER A 16 19.29 0.67 18.23
N VAL A 17 19.36 -0.57 17.74
CA VAL A 17 18.94 -0.97 16.37
C VAL A 17 17.68 -1.83 16.42
N GLU A 18 16.95 -1.85 17.53
CA GLU A 18 15.61 -2.45 17.59
C GLU A 18 14.55 -1.34 17.47
N ASN A 19 13.68 -1.49 16.47
CA ASN A 19 12.44 -0.72 16.21
C ASN A 19 12.44 0.34 15.11
N ARG A 20 13.54 0.59 14.37
CA ARG A 20 13.42 1.46 13.19
C ARG A 20 12.96 0.64 11.98
N MET A 21 11.70 0.86 11.56
CA MET A 21 11.15 0.33 10.31
C MET A 21 12.18 0.42 9.17
N PRO A 22 12.51 -0.69 8.49
CA PRO A 22 13.49 -0.71 7.41
C PRO A 22 13.18 0.35 6.35
N ALA A 23 14.21 1.05 5.85
CA ALA A 23 14.03 2.19 4.96
C ALA A 23 13.34 1.83 3.63
N ASN A 24 13.59 0.62 3.11
CA ASN A 24 12.89 0.06 1.95
C ASN A 24 11.41 -0.17 2.27
N LEU A 25 11.10 -0.80 3.40
CA LEU A 25 9.73 -1.03 3.83
C LEU A 25 8.96 0.29 3.99
N ARG A 26 9.58 1.31 4.59
CA ARG A 26 8.98 2.65 4.70
C ARG A 26 8.61 3.22 3.34
N LYS A 27 9.54 3.18 2.39
CA LYS A 27 9.29 3.67 1.02
C LYS A 27 8.16 2.92 0.32
N ASP A 28 8.10 1.60 0.50
CA ASP A 28 7.07 0.76 -0.12
C ASP A 28 5.68 1.07 0.47
N VAL A 29 5.59 1.29 1.80
CA VAL A 29 4.35 1.71 2.47
C VAL A 29 3.94 3.12 2.06
N GLU A 30 4.86 4.09 2.05
CA GLU A 30 4.57 5.45 1.60
C GLU A 30 4.05 5.47 0.15
N ARG A 31 4.71 4.71 -0.74
CA ARG A 31 4.28 4.55 -2.12
C ARG A 31 2.88 3.94 -2.20
N PHE A 32 2.62 2.87 -1.45
CA PHE A 32 1.30 2.25 -1.36
C PHE A 32 0.23 3.26 -0.92
N SER A 33 0.45 4.02 0.15
CA SER A 33 -0.51 5.02 0.65
C SER A 33 -0.80 6.11 -0.39
N VAL A 34 0.21 6.59 -1.10
CA VAL A 34 0.03 7.58 -2.19
C VAL A 34 -0.83 7.01 -3.31
N PHE A 35 -0.54 5.78 -3.76
CA PHE A 35 -1.29 5.16 -4.85
C PHE A 35 -2.72 4.81 -4.44
N LEU A 36 -2.93 4.35 -3.21
CA LEU A 36 -4.24 4.05 -2.68
C LEU A 36 -5.11 5.32 -2.56
N SER A 37 -4.52 6.43 -2.12
CA SER A 37 -5.18 7.74 -2.09
C SER A 37 -5.57 8.21 -3.49
N ARG A 38 -4.69 8.07 -4.49
CA ARG A 38 -5.02 8.38 -5.89
C ARG A 38 -6.17 7.54 -6.42
N LEU A 39 -6.21 6.24 -6.08
CA LEU A 39 -7.31 5.36 -6.45
C LEU A 39 -8.62 5.78 -5.79
N ARG A 40 -8.59 6.13 -4.50
CA ARG A 40 -9.75 6.66 -3.76
C ARG A 40 -10.33 7.89 -4.46
N THR A 41 -9.49 8.85 -4.85
CA THR A 41 -9.93 10.05 -5.60
C THR A 41 -10.49 9.71 -6.98
N ALA A 42 -9.87 8.76 -7.71
CA ALA A 42 -10.36 8.36 -9.03
C ALA A 42 -11.75 7.68 -8.98
N ILE A 43 -12.06 7.02 -7.86
CA ILE A 43 -13.35 6.36 -7.62
C ILE A 43 -14.39 7.35 -7.07
N ASP A 44 -14.01 8.46 -6.45
CA ASP A 44 -14.98 9.39 -5.87
C ASP A 44 -15.63 10.29 -6.96
N PHE A 45 -16.84 9.89 -7.38
CA PHE A 45 -17.66 10.54 -8.42
C PHE A 45 -18.16 11.95 -8.06
N ASN A 46 -17.90 12.44 -6.84
CA ASN A 46 -18.33 13.77 -6.42
C ASN A 46 -17.37 14.88 -6.82
N GLN A 47 -16.21 14.57 -7.39
CA GLN A 47 -15.35 15.60 -7.96
C GLN A 47 -15.81 15.97 -9.38
N PRO A 48 -16.05 17.26 -9.68
CA PRO A 48 -16.34 17.70 -11.03
C PRO A 48 -15.08 17.46 -11.88
N ASN A 49 -15.12 16.45 -12.75
CA ASN A 49 -14.00 16.12 -13.62
C ASN A 49 -13.66 17.32 -14.51
N ASN A 50 -12.44 17.83 -14.35
CA ASN A 50 -11.76 18.56 -15.42
C ASN A 50 -11.54 17.58 -16.58
N GLU A 51 -12.24 17.85 -17.67
CA GLU A 51 -11.86 17.64 -19.07
C GLU A 51 -10.90 16.49 -19.42
N GLY A 52 -11.43 15.47 -20.10
CA GLY A 52 -10.70 14.83 -21.22
C GLY A 52 -10.39 13.34 -21.07
N ASP A 53 -10.01 12.86 -19.89
CA ASP A 53 -9.69 11.44 -19.69
C ASP A 53 -10.95 10.64 -19.33
N SER A 54 -11.17 9.52 -20.04
CA SER A 54 -12.23 8.58 -19.67
C SER A 54 -11.97 8.13 -18.24
N GLN A 55 -12.88 8.43 -17.31
CA GLN A 55 -12.76 8.12 -15.88
C GLN A 55 -12.38 6.65 -15.63
N TYR A 56 -12.84 5.75 -16.50
CA TYR A 56 -12.40 4.35 -16.58
C TYR A 56 -10.87 4.23 -16.62
N LEU A 57 -10.20 4.95 -17.52
CA LEU A 57 -8.74 4.94 -17.68
C LEU A 57 -8.04 5.43 -16.40
N CYS A 58 -8.57 6.48 -15.75
CA CYS A 58 -8.01 6.99 -14.50
C CYS A 58 -8.09 5.96 -13.37
N VAL A 59 -9.25 5.31 -13.19
CA VAL A 59 -9.45 4.27 -12.18
C VAL A 59 -8.55 3.06 -12.45
N HIS A 60 -8.47 2.60 -13.71
CA HIS A 60 -7.64 1.45 -14.08
C HIS A 60 -6.14 1.73 -13.93
N SER A 61 -5.66 2.92 -14.30
CA SER A 61 -4.27 3.32 -14.08
C SER A 61 -3.94 3.42 -12.59
N ALA A 62 -4.84 4.00 -11.78
CA ALA A 62 -4.66 4.05 -10.34
C ALA A 62 -4.63 2.66 -9.69
N LEU A 63 -5.49 1.74 -10.15
CA LEU A 63 -5.48 0.34 -9.71
C LEU A 63 -4.17 -0.37 -10.06
N GLU A 64 -3.61 -0.11 -11.25
CA GLU A 64 -2.35 -0.71 -11.67
C GLU A 64 -1.21 -0.28 -10.74
N MET A 65 -1.13 1.02 -10.41
CA MET A 65 -0.17 1.55 -9.44
C MET A 65 -0.35 0.91 -8.05
N VAL A 66 -1.59 0.80 -7.56
CA VAL A 66 -1.89 0.12 -6.28
C VAL A 66 -1.43 -1.33 -6.33
N SER A 67 -1.78 -2.07 -7.39
CA SER A 67 -1.39 -3.46 -7.59
C SER A 67 0.13 -3.63 -7.61
N GLU A 68 0.87 -2.69 -8.22
CA GLU A 68 2.33 -2.67 -8.19
C GLU A 68 2.87 -2.48 -6.76
N SER A 69 2.35 -1.50 -6.04
CA SER A 69 2.79 -1.27 -4.65
C SER A 69 2.46 -2.44 -3.72
N ILE A 70 1.35 -3.15 -3.92
CA ILE A 70 1.04 -4.37 -3.17
C ILE A 70 2.05 -5.49 -3.46
N ARG A 71 2.47 -5.64 -4.73
CA ARG A 71 3.55 -6.58 -5.09
C ARG A 71 4.86 -6.22 -4.40
N ASP A 72 5.17 -4.93 -4.29
CA ASP A 72 6.34 -4.45 -3.54
C ASP A 72 6.21 -4.79 -2.05
N LEU A 73 5.04 -4.55 -1.43
CA LEU A 73 4.77 -4.93 -0.04
C LEU A 73 4.92 -6.44 0.18
N PHE A 74 4.48 -7.28 -0.76
CA PHE A 74 4.65 -8.74 -0.68
C PHE A 74 6.09 -9.23 -0.81
N LYS A 75 7.08 -8.38 -1.09
CA LYS A 75 8.49 -8.73 -0.92
C LYS A 75 8.84 -8.92 0.57
N HIS A 76 8.07 -8.29 1.46
CA HIS A 76 8.18 -8.39 2.91
C HIS A 76 7.21 -9.45 3.43
N SER A 77 7.71 -10.46 4.15
CA SER A 77 6.91 -11.63 4.54
C SER A 77 5.72 -11.27 5.45
N GLN A 78 5.83 -10.23 6.28
CA GLN A 78 4.76 -9.84 7.20
C GLN A 78 3.49 -9.36 6.49
N PHE A 79 3.57 -8.94 5.21
CA PHE A 79 2.39 -8.50 4.43
C PHE A 79 1.69 -9.64 3.69
N LYS A 80 2.26 -10.85 3.67
CA LYS A 80 1.66 -12.02 2.99
C LYS A 80 0.56 -12.65 3.85
N THR A 81 -0.41 -11.86 4.26
CA THR A 81 -1.53 -12.28 5.10
C THR A 81 -2.83 -12.28 4.32
N ASN A 82 -3.78 -13.13 4.71
CA ASN A 82 -5.10 -13.15 4.09
C ASN A 82 -5.84 -11.81 4.26
N GLN A 83 -5.55 -11.08 5.33
CA GLN A 83 -6.11 -9.75 5.60
C GLN A 83 -5.68 -8.71 4.56
N ILE A 84 -4.59 -8.93 3.83
CA ILE A 84 -4.12 -8.06 2.74
C ILE A 84 -4.41 -8.69 1.38
N ILE A 85 -4.14 -9.98 1.22
CA ILE A 85 -4.33 -10.71 -0.04
C ILE A 85 -5.79 -10.69 -0.48
N VAL A 86 -6.73 -10.99 0.42
CA VAL A 86 -8.15 -11.07 0.06
C VAL A 86 -8.71 -9.72 -0.38
N PRO A 87 -8.55 -8.62 0.39
CA PRO A 87 -9.00 -7.30 -0.07
C PRO A 87 -8.30 -6.83 -1.35
N SER A 88 -7.00 -7.15 -1.53
CA SER A 88 -6.28 -6.82 -2.76
C SER A 88 -6.91 -7.47 -4.00
N LEU A 89 -7.29 -8.75 -3.91
CA LEU A 89 -7.96 -9.47 -5.00
C LEU A 89 -9.38 -8.94 -5.24
N GLN A 90 -10.12 -8.69 -4.16
CA GLN A 90 -11.47 -8.12 -4.23
C GLN A 90 -11.46 -6.72 -4.86
N LEU A 91 -10.44 -5.91 -4.57
CA LEU A 91 -10.28 -4.58 -5.17
C LEU A 91 -10.09 -4.67 -6.69
N VAL A 92 -9.19 -5.56 -7.14
CA VAL A 92 -8.96 -5.79 -8.57
C VAL A 92 -10.22 -6.27 -9.26
N GLN A 93 -10.94 -7.22 -8.65
CA GLN A 93 -12.18 -7.76 -9.23
C GLN A 93 -13.29 -6.70 -9.25
N GLY A 94 -13.49 -6.00 -8.14
CA GLY A 94 -14.52 -4.97 -8.02
C GLY A 94 -14.38 -3.88 -9.07
N ILE A 95 -13.15 -3.43 -9.32
CA ILE A 95 -12.89 -2.41 -10.35
C ILE A 95 -13.05 -2.97 -11.77
N LYS A 96 -12.65 -4.22 -12.03
CA LYS A 96 -12.89 -4.85 -13.35
C LYS A 96 -14.37 -5.02 -13.66
N ASP A 97 -15.19 -5.21 -12.64
CA ASP A 97 -16.63 -5.38 -12.77
C ASP A 97 -17.40 -4.05 -12.76
N LEU A 98 -16.72 -2.91 -12.52
CA LEU A 98 -17.35 -1.58 -12.56
C LEU A 98 -17.89 -1.28 -13.95
N LYS A 99 -19.19 -1.01 -14.01
CA LYS A 99 -19.87 -0.52 -15.20
C LYS A 99 -20.17 0.96 -15.03
N PHE A 100 -19.30 1.80 -15.58
CA PHE A 100 -19.37 3.26 -15.45
C PHE A 100 -20.67 3.86 -16.01
N ASP A 101 -21.29 3.20 -17.00
CA ASP A 101 -22.55 3.64 -17.62
C ASP A 101 -23.81 3.12 -16.89
N HIS A 102 -23.67 2.38 -15.78
CA HIS A 102 -24.79 1.74 -15.11
C HIS A 102 -25.32 2.59 -13.94
N PRO A 103 -26.64 2.70 -13.72
CA PRO A 103 -27.23 3.52 -12.65
C PRO A 103 -26.80 3.13 -11.23
N ASN A 104 -26.32 1.89 -11.03
CA ASN A 104 -25.83 1.40 -9.73
C ASN A 104 -24.34 1.69 -9.47
N VAL A 105 -23.65 2.40 -10.37
CA VAL A 105 -22.20 2.67 -10.25
C VAL A 105 -21.84 3.25 -8.88
N SER A 106 -22.67 4.14 -8.33
CA SER A 106 -22.46 4.73 -7.01
C SER A 106 -22.39 3.70 -5.88
N ILE A 107 -23.24 2.66 -5.92
CA ILE A 107 -23.26 1.58 -4.92
C ILE A 107 -22.01 0.72 -5.04
N ASP A 108 -21.61 0.37 -6.26
CA ASP A 108 -20.41 -0.42 -6.50
C ASP A 108 -19.15 0.36 -6.08
N CYS A 109 -19.11 1.67 -6.30
CA CYS A 109 -18.02 2.52 -5.85
C CYS A 109 -17.94 2.62 -4.34
N VAL A 110 -19.07 2.75 -3.62
CA VAL A 110 -19.09 2.67 -2.15
C VAL A 110 -18.54 1.33 -1.65
N ARG A 111 -18.91 0.22 -2.29
CA ARG A 111 -18.38 -1.11 -1.94
C ARG A 111 -16.87 -1.18 -2.15
N ILE A 112 -16.36 -0.65 -3.27
CA ILE A 112 -14.93 -0.65 -3.58
C ILE A 112 -14.16 0.26 -2.62
N LEU A 113 -14.70 1.43 -2.28
CA LEU A 113 -14.11 2.32 -1.28
C LEU A 113 -13.99 1.64 0.10
N SER A 114 -14.99 0.85 0.49
CA SER A 114 -14.87 0.04 1.72
C SER A 114 -13.74 -0.99 1.66
N ILE A 115 -13.49 -1.60 0.50
CA ILE A 115 -12.35 -2.52 0.32
C ILE A 115 -11.02 -1.74 0.41
N VAL A 116 -10.97 -0.53 -0.16
CA VAL A 116 -9.82 0.38 -0.04
C VAL A 116 -9.51 0.68 1.43
N ASP A 117 -10.53 1.01 2.23
CA ASP A 117 -10.38 1.28 3.67
C ASP A 117 -9.88 0.06 4.45
N GLN A 118 -10.41 -1.14 4.14
CA GLN A 118 -9.97 -2.39 4.74
C GLN A 118 -8.51 -2.69 4.41
N LEU A 119 -8.09 -2.47 3.16
CA LEU A 119 -6.73 -2.71 2.73
C LEU A 119 -5.75 -1.74 3.39
N GLU A 120 -6.10 -0.45 3.46
CA GLU A 120 -5.32 0.56 4.18
C GLU A 120 -5.11 0.16 5.65
N THR A 121 -6.20 -0.20 6.31
CA THR A 121 -6.19 -0.62 7.73
C THR A 121 -5.35 -1.87 7.94
N ALA A 122 -5.45 -2.87 7.07
CA ALA A 122 -4.69 -4.11 7.17
C ALA A 122 -3.18 -3.88 7.00
N VAL A 123 -2.78 -3.02 6.05
CA VAL A 123 -1.38 -2.64 5.84
C VAL A 123 -0.85 -1.90 7.07
N LEU A 124 -1.58 -0.92 7.59
CA LEU A 124 -1.17 -0.17 8.79
C LEU A 124 -1.10 -1.04 10.04
N SER A 125 -2.05 -1.95 10.22
CA SER A 125 -2.06 -2.89 11.36
C SER A 125 -0.89 -3.86 11.35
N THR A 126 -0.34 -4.15 10.17
CA THR A 126 0.86 -5.01 10.03
C THR A 126 2.15 -4.28 10.44
N LEU A 127 2.11 -2.95 10.57
CA LEU A 127 3.23 -2.12 10.98
C LEU A 127 3.27 -1.85 12.50
N LEU A 128 2.18 -2.13 13.20
CA LEU A 128 2.02 -1.99 14.65
C LEU A 128 2.47 -3.26 15.37
#